data_AF-A0A4Q6BNS0-F1
#
_entry.id   AF-A0A4Q6BNS0-F1
#
_cell.length_a   1.000
_cell.length_b   1.000
_cell.length_c   1.000
_cell.angle_alpha   90.00
_cell.angle_beta   90.00
_cell.angle_gamma   90.00
#
_symmetry.space_group_name_H-M   'P 1'
#
loop_
_entity.id
_entity.type
_entity.pdbx_description
1 polymer ?
#
loop_
_entity_poly.entity_id
_entity_poly.type
_entity_poly.pdbx_seq_one_letter_code
_entity_poly.pdbx_strand_id
1 'polypeptide(L)'
;QKLEVIQVCLSKSTREVERELASRNPQIARLESVKPVSADSFELRVTISEDLEANIRKLKGLLAHSQPGMTTEDLLATLVEIGLEKLDPVRKAKRANSRAQRKDAKKEVQRHQGAAKHKSSAEPVVTADSFRAHETELAQFCGRNVDSPSETRYVPAQKRHEVWRGNKTAGCEFVSEQGERCGSHYALQLDHVVPYSKGGSHDASNLRVLCAKHNRYAWRHHSTIRESFVGYQASA
;
A
#
# COMPACT_ATOMS: atom_id res chain seq x y z
N GLN A 1 -21.98 33.38 -36.74
CA GLN A 1 -22.17 32.34 -35.69
C GLN A 1 -21.76 30.93 -36.15
N LYS A 2 -22.51 30.18 -36.98
CA LYS A 2 -22.13 28.77 -37.33
C LYS A 2 -20.83 28.65 -38.15
N LEU A 3 -20.58 29.58 -39.08
CA LEU A 3 -19.38 29.57 -39.93
C LEU A 3 -18.09 29.89 -39.17
N GLU A 4 -18.15 30.75 -38.14
CA GLU A 4 -17.00 31.09 -37.29
C GLU A 4 -16.57 29.91 -36.41
N VAL A 5 -17.53 29.09 -35.95
CA VAL A 5 -17.23 27.86 -35.20
C VAL A 5 -16.48 26.87 -36.08
N ILE A 6 -16.93 26.68 -37.33
CA ILE A 6 -16.29 25.75 -38.28
C ILE A 6 -14.85 26.18 -38.59
N GLN A 7 -14.57 27.48 -38.77
CA GLN A 7 -13.21 27.97 -38.99
C GLN A 7 -12.25 27.70 -37.82
N VAL A 8 -12.72 27.84 -36.57
CA VAL A 8 -11.90 27.52 -35.38
C VAL A 8 -11.65 26.03 -35.24
N CYS A 9 -12.54 25.18 -35.76
CA CYS A 9 -12.41 23.72 -35.67
C CYS A 9 -11.42 23.14 -36.69
N LEU A 10 -11.19 23.81 -37.82
CA LEU A 10 -10.34 23.31 -38.91
C LEU A 10 -8.84 23.33 -38.58
N SER A 11 -8.40 24.16 -37.63
CA SER A 11 -7.00 24.33 -37.27
C SER A 11 -6.56 23.57 -36.00
N LYS A 12 -7.48 22.81 -35.38
CA LYS A 12 -7.29 22.18 -34.07
C LYS A 12 -7.41 20.65 -34.16
N SER A 13 -6.78 19.95 -33.22
CA SER A 13 -6.95 18.50 -33.08
C SER A 13 -8.37 18.14 -32.64
N THR A 14 -8.82 16.91 -32.90
CA THR A 14 -10.17 16.43 -32.53
C THR A 14 -10.53 16.71 -31.06
N ARG A 15 -9.60 16.50 -30.13
CA ARG A 15 -9.79 16.79 -28.70
C ARG A 15 -9.94 18.28 -28.39
N GLU A 16 -9.19 19.14 -29.07
CA GLU A 16 -9.26 20.60 -28.88
C GLU A 16 -10.54 21.18 -29.47
N VAL A 17 -11.00 20.62 -30.60
CA VAL A 17 -12.30 20.93 -31.20
C VAL A 17 -13.43 20.55 -30.25
N GLU A 18 -13.41 19.34 -29.70
CA GLU A 18 -14.40 18.90 -28.70
C GLU A 18 -14.42 19.81 -27.47
N ARG A 19 -13.25 20.26 -27.00
CA ARG A 19 -13.13 21.19 -25.86
C ARG A 19 -13.70 22.57 -26.16
N GLU A 20 -13.43 23.12 -27.34
CA GLU A 20 -13.97 24.40 -27.80
C GLU A 20 -15.49 24.36 -27.99
N LEU A 21 -16.01 23.27 -28.56
CA LEU A 21 -17.44 23.07 -28.75
C LEU A 21 -18.17 22.91 -27.40
N ALA A 22 -17.56 22.18 -26.45
CA ALA A 22 -18.10 22.04 -25.09
C ALA A 22 -18.10 23.36 -24.30
N SER A 23 -17.10 24.23 -24.50
CA SER A 23 -17.03 25.57 -23.91
C SER A 23 -18.15 26.49 -24.40
N ARG A 24 -18.46 26.43 -25.70
CA ARG A 24 -19.44 27.33 -26.36
C ARG A 24 -20.89 26.93 -26.14
N ASN A 25 -21.17 25.64 -25.88
CA ASN A 25 -22.50 25.16 -25.54
C ASN A 25 -22.40 24.25 -24.30
N PRO A 26 -22.36 24.82 -23.10
CA PRO A 26 -22.43 24.06 -21.86
C PRO A 26 -23.86 23.54 -21.72
N GLN A 27 -24.22 22.52 -22.50
CA GLN A 27 -25.36 21.68 -22.21
C GLN A 27 -25.00 20.94 -20.92
N ILE A 28 -25.21 21.60 -19.78
CA ILE A 28 -25.17 20.99 -18.45
C ILE A 28 -26.41 20.10 -18.34
N ALA A 29 -26.41 19.03 -19.13
CA ALA A 29 -27.19 17.86 -18.85
C ALA A 29 -26.29 16.98 -17.98
N ARG A 30 -26.39 17.16 -16.65
CA ARG A 30 -26.03 16.09 -15.71
C ARG A 30 -27.04 14.95 -15.88
N LEU A 31 -27.04 14.33 -17.06
CA LEU A 31 -27.82 13.15 -17.34
C LEU A 31 -26.98 11.97 -16.84
N GLU A 32 -27.03 11.76 -15.53
CA GLU A 32 -26.79 10.42 -15.02
C GLU A 32 -27.92 9.55 -15.58
N SER A 33 -27.58 8.68 -16.50
CA SER A 33 -28.55 7.78 -17.12
C SER A 33 -28.10 6.36 -16.88
N VAL A 34 -28.98 5.59 -16.26
CA VAL A 34 -28.84 4.15 -16.10
C VAL A 34 -29.85 3.50 -17.01
N LYS A 35 -29.39 2.73 -18.00
CA LYS A 35 -30.26 1.98 -18.91
C LYS A 35 -30.08 0.48 -18.68
N PRO A 36 -31.16 -0.30 -18.48
CA PRO A 36 -31.05 -1.75 -18.45
C PRO A 36 -30.68 -2.25 -19.86
N VAL A 37 -29.63 -3.06 -19.97
CA VAL A 37 -29.18 -3.65 -21.25
C VAL A 37 -29.53 -5.13 -21.30
N SER A 38 -29.47 -5.82 -20.16
CA SER A 38 -29.90 -7.22 -20.02
C SER A 38 -30.64 -7.44 -18.70
N ALA A 39 -31.01 -8.68 -18.39
CA ALA A 39 -31.66 -9.03 -17.13
C ALA A 39 -30.84 -8.59 -15.90
N ASP A 40 -29.50 -8.66 -16.00
CA ASP A 40 -28.59 -8.45 -14.87
C ASP A 40 -27.54 -7.35 -15.13
N SER A 41 -27.57 -6.66 -16.28
CA SER A 41 -26.59 -5.63 -16.62
C SER A 41 -27.18 -4.28 -17.00
N PHE A 42 -26.50 -3.23 -16.55
CA PHE A 42 -26.91 -1.84 -16.73
C PHE A 42 -25.80 -1.03 -17.40
N GLU A 43 -26.17 -0.19 -18.36
CA GLU A 43 -25.30 0.83 -18.93
C GLU A 43 -25.38 2.09 -18.08
N LEU A 44 -24.27 2.49 -17.49
CA LEU A 44 -24.13 3.72 -16.71
C LEU A 44 -23.44 4.80 -17.55
N ARG A 45 -24.17 5.84 -17.94
CA ARG A 45 -23.59 7.07 -18.52
C ARG A 45 -23.56 8.16 -17.45
N VAL A 46 -22.37 8.62 -17.13
CA VAL A 46 -22.14 9.71 -16.17
C VAL A 46 -21.15 10.69 -16.76
N THR A 47 -21.50 11.97 -16.71
CA THR A 47 -20.56 13.06 -17.01
C THR A 47 -19.84 13.44 -15.72
N ILE A 48 -18.53 13.19 -15.66
CA ILE A 48 -17.69 13.42 -14.47
C ILE A 48 -16.89 14.71 -14.58
N SER A 49 -16.54 15.32 -13.44
CA SER A 49 -15.66 16.49 -13.39
C SER A 49 -14.19 16.10 -13.65
N GLU A 50 -13.38 17.09 -14.05
CA GLU A 50 -11.93 16.91 -14.24
C GLU A 50 -11.23 16.42 -12.96
N ASP A 51 -11.62 16.96 -11.79
CA ASP A 51 -11.07 16.55 -10.50
C ASP A 51 -11.39 15.09 -10.16
N LEU A 52 -12.62 14.62 -10.44
CA LEU A 52 -13.01 13.24 -10.19
C LEU A 52 -12.22 12.28 -11.10
N GLU A 53 -12.09 12.65 -12.36
CA GLU A 53 -11.37 11.87 -13.36
C GLU A 53 -9.88 11.72 -12.99
N ALA A 54 -9.24 12.81 -12.55
CA ALA A 54 -7.88 12.79 -12.03
C ALA A 54 -7.75 11.87 -10.79
N ASN A 55 -8.73 11.89 -9.89
CA ASN A 55 -8.75 11.03 -8.71
C ASN A 55 -8.95 9.54 -9.06
N ILE A 56 -9.79 9.22 -10.05
CA ILE A 56 -9.96 7.84 -10.56
C ILE A 56 -8.64 7.35 -11.16
N ARG A 57 -7.98 8.15 -12.01
CA ARG A 57 -6.66 7.79 -12.56
C ARG A 57 -5.64 7.53 -11.46
N LYS A 58 -5.60 8.39 -10.45
CA LYS A 58 -4.71 8.25 -9.29
C LYS A 58 -5.01 6.97 -8.50
N LEU A 59 -6.27 6.66 -8.22
CA LEU A 59 -6.68 5.44 -7.53
C LEU A 59 -6.28 4.18 -8.31
N LYS A 60 -6.50 4.16 -9.63
CA LYS A 60 -6.02 3.07 -10.50
C LYS A 60 -4.51 2.91 -10.42
N GLY A 61 -3.75 4.01 -10.40
CA GLY A 61 -2.30 3.99 -10.23
C GLY A 61 -1.84 3.40 -8.89
N LEU A 62 -2.55 3.69 -7.79
CA LEU A 62 -2.27 3.15 -6.47
C LEU A 62 -2.62 1.65 -6.37
N LEU A 63 -3.73 1.23 -6.96
CA LEU A 63 -4.20 -0.17 -6.92
C LEU A 63 -3.53 -1.08 -7.95
N ALA A 64 -2.81 -0.51 -8.92
CA ALA A 64 -2.17 -1.24 -10.02
C ALA A 64 -1.27 -2.40 -9.59
N HIS A 65 -0.69 -2.35 -8.39
CA HIS A 65 0.11 -3.46 -7.87
C HIS A 65 -0.75 -4.63 -7.36
N SER A 66 -1.88 -4.33 -6.72
CA SER A 66 -2.79 -5.34 -6.18
C SER A 66 -3.68 -5.94 -7.25
N GLN A 67 -4.13 -5.12 -8.21
CA GLN A 67 -5.05 -5.51 -9.28
C GLN A 67 -4.60 -4.86 -10.60
N PRO A 68 -3.75 -5.56 -11.38
CA PRO A 68 -3.27 -5.07 -12.66
C PRO A 68 -4.43 -4.97 -13.67
N GLY A 69 -4.54 -3.86 -14.40
CA GLY A 69 -5.53 -3.74 -15.48
C GLY A 69 -6.98 -3.59 -15.03
N MET A 70 -7.21 -3.23 -13.76
CA MET A 70 -8.53 -3.05 -13.15
C MET A 70 -9.47 -2.19 -14.02
N THR A 71 -10.65 -2.74 -14.32
CA THR A 71 -11.68 -1.98 -15.04
C THR A 71 -12.28 -0.91 -14.12
N THR A 72 -12.97 0.07 -14.70
CA THR A 72 -13.66 1.08 -13.88
C THR A 72 -14.81 0.47 -13.07
N GLU A 73 -15.44 -0.59 -13.57
CA GLU A 73 -16.48 -1.34 -12.85
C GLU A 73 -15.94 -1.96 -11.57
N ASP A 74 -14.81 -2.69 -11.66
CA ASP A 74 -14.15 -3.27 -10.49
C ASP A 74 -13.82 -2.17 -9.46
N LEU A 75 -13.36 -1.00 -9.94
CA LEU A 75 -13.02 0.13 -9.07
C LEU A 75 -14.25 0.66 -8.36
N LEU A 76 -15.37 0.78 -9.06
CA LEU A 76 -16.64 1.19 -8.45
C LEU A 76 -17.14 0.15 -7.45
N ALA A 77 -17.05 -1.14 -7.76
CA ALA A 77 -17.43 -2.22 -6.84
C ALA A 77 -16.63 -2.15 -5.53
N THR A 78 -15.31 -2.00 -5.61
CA THR A 78 -14.45 -1.86 -4.42
C THR A 78 -14.76 -0.58 -3.62
N LEU A 79 -14.99 0.54 -4.30
CA LEU A 79 -15.35 1.80 -3.64
C LEU A 79 -16.72 1.75 -2.97
N VAL A 80 -17.71 1.11 -3.60
CA VAL A 80 -19.05 0.92 -3.03
C VAL A 80 -18.97 0.04 -1.78
N GLU A 81 -18.18 -1.04 -1.80
CA GLU A 81 -18.03 -1.89 -0.61
C GLU A 81 -17.38 -1.13 0.56
N ILE A 82 -16.33 -0.33 0.29
CA ILE A 82 -15.71 0.55 1.30
C ILE A 82 -16.70 1.61 1.78
N GLY A 83 -17.53 2.15 0.88
CA GLY A 83 -18.57 3.12 1.16
C GLY A 83 -19.63 2.53 2.10
N LEU A 84 -20.16 1.36 1.78
CA LEU A 84 -21.11 0.62 2.61
C LEU A 84 -20.50 0.26 3.95
N GLU A 85 -19.25 -0.22 3.98
CA GLU A 85 -18.57 -0.51 5.24
C GLU A 85 -18.51 0.72 6.15
N LYS A 86 -18.30 1.93 5.62
CA LYS A 86 -18.16 3.16 6.42
C LYS A 86 -19.49 3.85 6.73
N LEU A 87 -20.38 3.94 5.76
CA LEU A 87 -21.58 4.79 5.78
C LEU A 87 -22.85 4.04 6.23
N ASP A 88 -22.95 2.73 6.00
CA ASP A 88 -24.15 1.97 6.38
C ASP A 88 -24.33 1.99 7.91
N PRO A 89 -25.47 2.51 8.43
CA PRO A 89 -25.78 2.53 9.85
C PRO A 89 -25.73 1.14 10.50
N VAL A 90 -26.15 0.10 9.80
CA VAL A 90 -26.18 -1.27 10.33
C VAL A 90 -24.77 -1.81 10.50
N ARG A 91 -23.92 -1.68 9.47
CA ARG A 91 -22.50 -2.06 9.57
C ARG A 91 -21.75 -1.21 10.60
N LYS A 92 -22.11 0.08 10.73
CA LYS A 92 -21.57 0.98 11.75
C LYS A 92 -21.96 0.54 13.17
N ALA A 93 -23.20 0.12 13.41
CA ALA A 93 -23.64 -0.42 14.69
C ALA A 93 -22.88 -1.71 15.05
N LYS A 94 -22.74 -2.65 14.10
CA LYS A 94 -21.92 -3.86 14.29
C LYS A 94 -20.48 -3.52 14.68
N ARG A 95 -19.89 -2.49 14.05
CA ARG A 95 -18.53 -2.01 14.36
C ARG A 95 -18.44 -1.34 15.74
N ALA A 96 -19.46 -0.60 16.15
CA ALA A 96 -19.50 0.00 17.47
C ALA A 96 -19.56 -1.08 18.56
N ASN A 97 -20.37 -2.11 18.34
CA ASN A 97 -20.47 -3.26 19.24
C ASN A 97 -19.15 -4.04 19.32
N SER A 98 -18.49 -4.31 18.19
CA SER A 98 -17.19 -5.00 18.21
C SER A 98 -16.08 -4.17 18.86
N ARG A 99 -16.12 -2.83 18.75
CA ARG A 99 -15.20 -1.94 19.48
C ARG A 99 -15.47 -1.93 20.98
N ALA A 100 -16.74 -1.94 21.40
CA ALA A 100 -17.11 -2.05 22.81
C ALA A 100 -16.59 -3.38 23.38
N GLN A 101 -16.89 -4.51 22.73
CA GLN A 101 -16.40 -5.83 23.12
C GLN A 101 -14.87 -5.91 23.22
N ARG A 102 -14.13 -5.34 22.26
CA ARG A 102 -12.66 -5.29 22.32
C ARG A 102 -12.14 -4.44 23.48
N LYS A 103 -12.83 -3.35 23.82
CA LYS A 103 -12.47 -2.50 24.96
C LYS A 103 -12.72 -3.23 26.28
N ASP A 104 -13.85 -3.93 26.37
CA ASP A 104 -14.22 -4.71 27.54
C ASP A 104 -13.25 -5.88 27.76
N ALA A 105 -12.92 -6.63 26.71
CA ALA A 105 -11.91 -7.69 26.74
C ALA A 105 -10.52 -7.17 27.16
N LYS A 106 -10.10 -6.00 26.64
CA LYS A 106 -8.82 -5.37 27.05
C LYS A 106 -8.82 -4.94 28.51
N LYS A 107 -9.96 -4.47 29.02
CA LYS A 107 -10.14 -4.10 30.44
C LYS A 107 -10.13 -5.31 31.36
N GLU A 108 -10.70 -6.43 30.91
CA GLU A 108 -10.70 -7.71 31.62
C GLU A 108 -9.28 -8.29 31.71
N VAL A 109 -8.54 -8.34 30.60
CA VAL A 109 -7.13 -8.77 30.58
C VAL A 109 -6.26 -7.92 31.52
N GLN A 110 -6.48 -6.60 31.56
CA GLN A 110 -5.77 -5.71 32.50
C GLN A 110 -6.16 -5.96 33.98
N ARG A 111 -7.42 -6.31 34.28
CA ARG A 111 -7.85 -6.65 35.65
C ARG A 111 -7.21 -7.96 36.13
N HIS A 112 -7.14 -8.98 35.26
CA HIS A 112 -6.50 -10.25 35.58
C HIS A 112 -4.98 -10.11 35.77
N GLN A 113 -4.32 -9.25 34.98
CA GLN A 113 -2.88 -8.95 35.16
C GLN A 113 -2.59 -8.09 36.40
N GLY A 114 -3.52 -7.21 36.81
CA GLY A 114 -3.42 -6.45 38.06
C GLY A 114 -3.59 -7.32 39.33
N ALA A 115 -4.45 -8.34 39.27
CA ALA A 115 -4.67 -9.27 40.38
C ALA A 115 -3.47 -10.23 40.61
N ALA A 116 -2.75 -10.59 39.56
CA ALA A 116 -1.54 -11.43 39.66
C ALA A 116 -0.33 -10.70 40.30
N LYS A 117 -0.35 -9.36 40.37
CA LYS A 117 0.77 -8.56 40.91
C LYS A 117 0.76 -8.43 42.44
N HIS A 118 -0.30 -8.86 43.13
CA HIS A 118 -0.46 -8.76 44.61
C HIS A 118 -0.48 -10.10 45.36
N LYS A 119 -0.07 -11.21 44.73
CA LYS A 119 0.19 -12.49 45.40
C LYS A 119 1.64 -12.93 45.19
N SER A 120 2.58 -12.17 45.76
CA SER A 120 3.95 -12.61 45.99
C SER A 120 4.35 -12.27 47.42
N SER A 121 3.63 -12.86 48.38
CA SER A 121 4.08 -13.03 49.76
C SER A 121 3.74 -14.45 50.19
N ALA A 122 4.35 -15.41 49.52
CA ALA A 122 4.49 -16.77 50.00
C ALA A 122 5.99 -17.07 49.89
N GLU A 123 6.64 -17.22 51.04
CA GLU A 123 8.05 -17.53 51.14
C GLU A 123 8.35 -18.86 50.42
N PRO A 124 9.50 -18.98 49.73
CA PRO A 124 9.88 -20.23 49.10
C PRO A 124 10.39 -21.19 50.18
N VAL A 125 9.61 -22.23 50.47
CA VAL A 125 10.10 -23.40 51.21
C VAL A 125 11.04 -24.16 50.28
N VAL A 126 12.35 -23.96 50.48
CA VAL A 126 13.40 -24.73 49.82
C VAL A 126 13.50 -26.09 50.51
N THR A 127 12.96 -27.14 49.88
CA THR A 127 13.29 -28.53 50.24
C THR A 127 14.47 -29.00 49.41
N ALA A 128 15.50 -29.51 50.08
CA ALA A 128 16.83 -29.82 49.56
C ALA A 128 16.93 -31.13 48.75
N ASP A 129 15.99 -31.41 47.85
CA ASP A 129 16.03 -32.64 47.01
C ASP A 129 15.64 -32.37 45.55
N SER A 130 16.44 -31.56 44.87
CA SER A 130 16.47 -31.56 43.40
C SER A 130 17.91 -31.41 42.89
N PHE A 131 18.79 -32.27 43.38
CA PHE A 131 20.04 -32.60 42.72
C PHE A 131 19.75 -33.59 41.58
N ARG A 132 19.70 -33.09 40.34
CA ARG A 132 20.15 -33.72 39.07
C ARG A 132 19.53 -33.02 37.86
N ALA A 133 20.11 -31.88 37.49
CA ALA A 133 20.04 -31.34 36.14
C ALA A 133 21.28 -30.46 35.91
N HIS A 134 22.46 -31.07 35.99
CA HIS A 134 23.66 -30.49 35.41
C HIS A 134 23.96 -31.28 34.14
N GLU A 135 24.41 -30.56 33.11
CA GLU A 135 24.92 -31.06 31.83
C GLU A 135 23.89 -31.24 30.70
N THR A 136 23.29 -30.13 30.28
CA THR A 136 23.35 -29.76 28.86
C THR A 136 23.45 -28.24 28.74
N GLU A 137 24.67 -27.74 28.56
CA GLU A 137 25.00 -26.31 28.39
C GLU A 137 24.55 -25.73 27.02
N LEU A 138 23.36 -26.13 26.54
CA LEU A 138 22.78 -25.66 25.28
C LEU A 138 21.42 -24.97 25.45
N ALA A 139 21.00 -24.70 26.68
CA ALA A 139 19.77 -23.96 26.99
C ALA A 139 19.98 -22.46 27.25
N GLN A 140 21.17 -21.91 26.98
CA GLN A 140 21.46 -20.47 27.09
C GLN A 140 21.21 -19.68 25.79
N PHE A 141 20.87 -20.33 24.67
CA PHE A 141 20.76 -19.65 23.36
C PHE A 141 19.33 -19.32 22.90
N CYS A 142 18.30 -19.69 23.65
CA CYS A 142 16.91 -19.33 23.33
C CYS A 142 16.24 -18.43 24.38
N GLY A 143 17.04 -17.65 25.11
CA GLY A 143 16.57 -16.43 25.76
C GLY A 143 16.26 -15.38 24.70
N ARG A 144 15.10 -15.48 24.03
CA ARG A 144 14.56 -14.35 23.27
C ARG A 144 14.32 -13.21 24.26
N ASN A 145 15.22 -12.23 24.25
CA ASN A 145 14.96 -10.92 24.84
C ASN A 145 13.68 -10.38 24.20
N VAL A 146 12.60 -10.28 24.99
CA VAL A 146 11.28 -9.81 24.50
C VAL A 146 11.25 -8.29 24.34
N ASP A 147 12.32 -7.61 24.76
CA ASP A 147 12.40 -6.15 24.87
C ASP A 147 13.25 -5.45 23.79
N SER A 148 13.92 -6.20 22.90
CA SER A 148 14.55 -5.62 21.71
C SER A 148 13.66 -5.84 20.48
N PRO A 149 13.22 -4.77 19.77
CA PRO A 149 12.48 -4.96 18.53
C PRO A 149 13.42 -5.68 17.56
N SER A 150 13.15 -6.95 17.28
CA SER A 150 13.85 -7.68 16.23
C SER A 150 13.74 -6.85 14.95
N GLU A 151 14.86 -6.40 14.39
CA GLU A 151 14.88 -5.67 13.14
C GLU A 151 14.39 -6.60 12.03
N THR A 152 13.07 -6.64 11.81
CA THR A 152 12.49 -7.37 10.69
C THR A 152 12.73 -6.58 9.41
N ARG A 153 12.82 -7.25 8.27
CA ARG A 153 12.84 -6.60 6.94
C ARG A 153 11.67 -5.64 6.70
N TYR A 154 10.59 -5.74 7.47
CA TYR A 154 9.40 -4.92 7.33
C TYR A 154 9.68 -3.47 7.72
N VAL A 155 9.48 -2.55 6.78
CA VAL A 155 9.67 -1.11 7.02
C VAL A 155 8.57 -0.58 7.95
N PRO A 156 8.93 0.03 9.10
CA PRO A 156 7.97 0.60 10.04
C PRO A 156 7.03 1.61 9.38
N ALA A 157 5.76 1.64 9.80
CA ALA A 157 4.73 2.46 9.18
C ALA A 157 5.07 3.96 9.18
N GLN A 158 5.68 4.46 10.26
CA GLN A 158 6.09 5.85 10.39
C GLN A 158 7.08 6.27 9.29
N LYS A 159 8.13 5.46 9.06
CA LYS A 159 9.14 5.70 8.03
C LYS A 159 8.53 5.62 6.62
N ARG A 160 7.65 4.65 6.36
CA ARG A 160 6.91 4.59 5.10
C ARG A 160 6.09 5.87 4.85
N HIS A 161 5.34 6.34 5.86
CA HIS A 161 4.51 7.54 5.73
C HIS A 161 5.33 8.81 5.52
N GLU A 162 6.53 8.89 6.09
CA GLU A 162 7.46 9.98 5.85
C GLU A 162 7.88 10.04 4.38
N VAL A 163 8.34 8.92 3.82
CA VAL A 163 8.76 8.83 2.41
C VAL A 163 7.60 9.15 1.46
N TRP A 164 6.42 8.59 1.70
CA TRP A 164 5.23 8.88 0.88
C TRP A 164 4.77 10.34 0.97
N ARG A 165 4.95 11.00 2.12
CA ARG A 165 4.64 12.44 2.25
C ARG A 165 5.62 13.31 1.48
N GLY A 166 6.91 12.95 1.48
CA GLY A 166 7.93 13.62 0.66
C GLY A 166 7.64 13.49 -0.84
N ASN A 167 7.26 12.29 -1.29
CA ASN A 167 6.93 11.99 -2.69
C ASN A 167 5.46 12.29 -3.06
N LYS A 168 4.86 13.38 -2.58
CA LYS A 168 3.43 13.64 -2.83
C LYS A 168 3.11 13.90 -4.31
N THR A 169 3.98 14.64 -5.00
CA THR A 169 3.79 15.10 -6.39
C THR A 169 4.89 14.61 -7.33
N ALA A 170 5.90 13.94 -6.79
CA ALA A 170 7.15 13.70 -7.49
C ALA A 170 7.10 12.39 -8.33
N GLY A 171 6.31 11.40 -7.91
CA GLY A 171 6.21 10.11 -8.57
C GLY A 171 7.54 9.34 -8.52
N CYS A 172 7.73 8.41 -9.44
CA CYS A 172 8.93 7.59 -9.52
C CYS A 172 10.22 8.45 -9.51
N GLU A 173 11.12 8.16 -8.56
CA GLU A 173 12.41 8.85 -8.34
C GLU A 173 13.56 8.28 -9.18
N PHE A 174 13.30 7.23 -9.95
CA PHE A 174 14.30 6.69 -10.87
C PHE A 174 14.78 7.75 -11.87
N VAL A 175 16.10 7.86 -12.00
CA VAL A 175 16.80 8.70 -12.96
C VAL A 175 17.54 7.77 -13.93
N SER A 176 17.36 8.00 -15.24
CA SER A 176 18.06 7.24 -16.27
C SER A 176 19.55 7.62 -16.33
N GLU A 177 20.34 6.84 -17.05
CA GLU A 177 21.75 7.16 -17.33
C GLU A 177 21.92 8.51 -18.05
N GLN A 178 20.89 8.94 -18.79
CA GLN A 178 20.83 10.22 -19.50
C GLN A 178 20.36 11.38 -18.59
N GLY A 179 20.10 11.12 -17.30
CA GLY A 179 19.66 12.13 -16.34
C GLY A 179 18.16 12.41 -16.35
N GLU A 180 17.37 11.66 -17.12
CA GLU A 180 15.93 11.87 -17.20
C GLU A 180 15.19 11.15 -16.08
N ARG A 181 14.30 11.88 -15.39
CA ARG A 181 13.48 11.31 -14.32
C ARG A 181 12.21 10.66 -14.87
N CYS A 182 11.89 9.46 -14.40
CA CYS A 182 10.67 8.77 -14.82
C CYS A 182 9.37 9.50 -14.45
N GLY A 183 9.22 9.98 -13.21
CA GLY A 183 8.04 10.75 -12.76
C GLY A 183 6.69 10.01 -12.82
N SER A 184 6.64 8.73 -13.19
CA SER A 184 5.39 7.98 -13.29
C SER A 184 4.71 7.85 -11.93
N HIS A 185 3.38 8.03 -11.91
CA HIS A 185 2.54 7.81 -10.72
C HIS A 185 1.87 6.43 -10.70
N TYR A 186 2.22 5.56 -11.64
CA TYR A 186 1.58 4.25 -11.81
C TYR A 186 2.38 3.15 -11.10
N ALA A 187 1.69 2.33 -10.29
CA ALA A 187 2.27 1.19 -9.57
C ALA A 187 3.53 1.54 -8.76
N LEU A 188 3.44 2.59 -7.93
CA LEU A 188 4.54 3.03 -7.08
C LEU A 188 4.79 2.05 -5.92
N GLN A 189 6.07 1.85 -5.61
CA GLN A 189 6.59 0.93 -4.60
C GLN A 189 7.71 1.60 -3.81
N LEU A 190 7.86 1.20 -2.54
CA LEU A 190 9.03 1.58 -1.74
C LEU A 190 10.15 0.59 -2.01
N ASP A 191 11.33 1.13 -2.27
CA ASP A 191 12.57 0.39 -2.47
C ASP A 191 13.67 0.90 -1.54
N HIS A 192 14.59 0.02 -1.15
CA HIS A 192 15.78 0.41 -0.38
C HIS A 192 16.92 0.72 -1.36
N VAL A 193 17.55 1.89 -1.23
CA VAL A 193 18.74 2.28 -2.02
C VAL A 193 19.87 1.28 -1.78
N VAL A 194 20.17 1.02 -0.51
CA VAL A 194 20.98 -0.12 -0.07
C VAL A 194 20.03 -1.21 0.41
N PRO A 195 19.95 -2.37 -0.28
CA PRO A 195 19.09 -3.46 0.12
C PRO A 195 19.31 -3.87 1.58
N TYR A 196 18.22 -4.20 2.28
CA TYR A 196 18.30 -4.69 3.66
C TYR A 196 19.24 -5.89 3.83
N SER A 197 19.34 -6.77 2.83
CA SER A 197 20.28 -7.91 2.83
C SER A 197 21.76 -7.52 2.83
N LYS A 198 22.08 -6.27 2.46
CA LYS A 198 23.43 -5.70 2.51
C LYS A 198 23.64 -4.80 3.75
N GLY A 199 22.75 -4.88 4.74
CA GLY A 199 22.80 -4.06 5.95
C GLY A 199 22.15 -2.68 5.81
N GLY A 200 21.33 -2.46 4.79
CA GLY A 200 20.62 -1.19 4.60
C GLY A 200 19.59 -0.93 5.70
N SER A 201 19.59 0.30 6.25
CA SER A 201 18.65 0.72 7.29
C SER A 201 17.25 1.03 6.72
N HIS A 202 16.27 1.24 7.62
CA HIS A 202 14.91 1.65 7.27
C HIS A 202 14.71 3.17 7.35
N ASP A 203 15.79 3.94 7.32
CA ASP A 203 15.70 5.40 7.36
C ASP A 203 15.15 5.96 6.06
N ALA A 204 14.48 7.11 6.16
CA ALA A 204 13.88 7.78 5.01
C ALA A 204 14.93 8.15 3.94
N SER A 205 16.20 8.32 4.32
CA SER A 205 17.32 8.55 3.41
C SER A 205 17.72 7.31 2.60
N ASN A 206 17.50 6.10 3.13
CA ASN A 206 17.78 4.84 2.44
C ASN A 206 16.54 4.30 1.69
N LEU A 207 15.39 4.96 1.81
CA LEU A 207 14.16 4.57 1.15
C LEU A 207 13.86 5.50 -0.03
N ARG A 208 13.46 4.93 -1.16
CA ARG A 208 13.07 5.67 -2.36
C ARG A 208 11.77 5.14 -2.94
N VAL A 209 11.10 5.96 -3.75
CA VAL A 209 9.84 5.58 -4.41
C VAL A 209 10.09 5.28 -5.89
N LEU A 210 9.85 4.03 -6.31
CA LEU A 210 10.02 3.56 -7.68
C LEU A 210 8.72 3.00 -8.24
N CYS A 211 8.45 3.15 -9.54
CA CYS A 211 7.37 2.38 -10.18
C CYS A 211 7.76 0.91 -10.31
N ALA A 212 6.79 0.00 -10.42
CA ALA A 212 7.04 -1.44 -10.51
C ALA A 212 8.03 -1.85 -11.62
N LYS A 213 8.05 -1.12 -12.74
CA LYS A 213 9.03 -1.35 -13.83
C LYS A 213 10.45 -0.99 -13.37
N HIS A 214 10.63 0.22 -12.83
CA HIS A 214 11.95 0.69 -12.39
C HIS A 214 12.43 -0.01 -11.12
N ASN A 215 11.54 -0.46 -10.25
CA ASN A 215 11.90 -1.27 -9.09
C ASN A 215 12.51 -2.62 -9.52
N ARG A 216 11.87 -3.30 -10.48
CA ARG A 216 12.45 -4.53 -11.07
C ARG A 216 13.76 -4.28 -11.80
N TYR A 217 13.88 -3.15 -12.50
CA TYR A 217 15.14 -2.75 -13.14
C TYR A 217 16.24 -2.57 -12.09
N ALA A 218 15.99 -1.75 -11.06
CA ALA A 218 16.94 -1.53 -9.97
C ALA A 218 17.36 -2.83 -9.29
N TRP A 219 16.42 -3.73 -9.02
CA TRP A 219 16.73 -5.04 -8.45
C TRP A 219 17.67 -5.86 -9.34
N ARG A 220 17.43 -5.91 -10.66
CA ARG A 220 18.30 -6.64 -11.62
C ARG A 220 19.72 -6.07 -11.67
N HIS A 221 19.89 -4.75 -11.54
CA HIS A 221 21.19 -4.09 -11.63
C HIS A 221 21.96 -4.03 -10.30
N HIS A 222 21.27 -3.97 -9.16
CA HIS A 222 21.90 -3.95 -7.83
C HIS A 222 22.20 -5.35 -7.26
N SER A 223 21.50 -6.37 -7.75
CA SER A 223 21.75 -7.77 -7.41
C SER A 223 22.88 -8.28 -8.29
N THR A 224 24.12 -8.11 -7.84
CA THR A 224 25.22 -8.94 -8.33
C THR A 224 24.79 -10.38 -8.07
N ILE A 225 24.35 -11.08 -9.11
CA ILE A 225 24.10 -12.52 -9.03
C ILE A 225 25.44 -13.09 -8.58
N ARG A 226 25.49 -13.70 -7.39
CA ARG A 226 26.60 -14.62 -7.10
C ARG A 226 26.43 -15.73 -8.11
N GLU A 227 27.13 -15.65 -9.24
CA GLU A 227 27.32 -16.82 -10.08
C GLU A 227 27.87 -17.89 -9.14
N SER A 228 27.10 -18.96 -8.98
CA SER A 228 27.59 -20.14 -8.29
C SER A 228 28.78 -20.63 -9.09
N PHE A 229 29.99 -20.35 -8.61
CA PHE A 229 31.22 -20.90 -9.15
C PHE A 229 31.17 -22.42 -8.92
N VAL A 230 30.53 -23.15 -9.83
CA VAL A 230 30.59 -24.61 -9.87
C VAL A 230 31.91 -24.96 -10.52
N GLY A 231 32.99 -24.85 -9.73
CA GLY A 231 34.31 -25.31 -10.12
C GLY A 231 34.33 -26.84 -10.11
N TYR A 232 33.97 -27.48 -11.22
CA TYR A 232 34.26 -28.90 -11.43
C TYR A 232 35.71 -28.99 -11.91
N GLN A 233 36.66 -29.16 -10.98
CA GLN A 233 38.01 -29.60 -11.35
C GLN A 233 37.90 -31.05 -11.80
N ALA A 234 37.87 -31.27 -13.12
CA ALA A 234 38.15 -32.58 -13.69
C ALA A 234 39.64 -32.88 -13.45
N SER A 235 39.92 -33.72 -12.46
CA SER A 235 41.23 -34.35 -12.29
C SER A 235 41.45 -35.29 -13.49
N ALA A 236 42.48 -35.02 -14.29
CA ALA A 236 43.00 -35.91 -15.32
C ALA A 236 44.18 -36.70 -14.77
#